data_AF-A0AA51UKH3-F1
#
_entry.id   AF-A0AA51UKH3-F1
#
_cell.length_a   1.000
_cell.length_b   1.000
_cell.length_c   1.000
_cell.angle_alpha   90.00
_cell.angle_beta   90.00
_cell.angle_gamma   90.00
#
_symmetry.space_group_name_H-M   'P 1'
#
loop_
_entity.id
_entity.type
_entity.pdbx_description
1 polymer ?
#
loop_
_entity_poly.entity_id
_entity_poly.type
_entity_poly.pdbx_seq_one_letter_code
_entity_poly.pdbx_strand_id
1 'polypeptide(L)'
;MKIRELISQYCSSTEKKGNGITIYTIDAPESIETPELFSYLDYLSMEPFRKIWASDAYRMIATEIDGNLTVYEHVRMANYRIQLNDLQEKYEVHKEADLTELADAFAFAVGAHNNDMRKSGTLYISHPMDVASILLKENASLELVIAGLLHDVVEDTDVDIETISKKYGRQVADYVNAVTEPEELRQPATGDKAQTWKQRKEHTIKEIMNADREIKLLSCADKLANIRDLISELKMEGEGFWDKFNAPKEEQEWYYHSMLEALATGPQNIAETRAYRDLKECVEELFS
;
A
#
# COMPACT_ATOMS: atom_id res chain seq x y z
N MET A 1 -8.87 -13.85 -26.16
CA MET A 1 -7.68 -13.45 -26.95
C MET A 1 -6.54 -13.09 -26.00
N LYS A 2 -5.30 -13.53 -26.25
CA LYS A 2 -4.18 -13.26 -25.33
C LYS A 2 -3.77 -11.78 -25.43
N ILE A 3 -3.32 -11.17 -24.34
CA ILE A 3 -2.97 -9.73 -24.34
C ILE A 3 -1.85 -9.39 -25.33
N ARG A 4 -0.90 -10.31 -25.58
CA ARG A 4 0.14 -10.15 -26.60
C ARG A 4 -0.44 -10.16 -28.03
N GLU A 5 -1.50 -10.92 -28.27
CA GLU A 5 -2.21 -10.93 -29.55
C GLU A 5 -3.01 -9.62 -29.72
N LEU A 6 -3.65 -9.15 -28.64
CA LEU A 6 -4.28 -7.81 -28.58
C LEU A 6 -3.30 -6.70 -28.91
N ILE A 7 -2.17 -6.64 -28.20
CA ILE A 7 -1.12 -5.65 -28.46
C ILE A 7 -0.62 -5.78 -29.91
N SER A 8 -0.36 -7.01 -30.39
CA SER A 8 0.17 -7.19 -31.75
C SER A 8 -0.80 -6.77 -32.85
N GLN A 9 -2.12 -6.86 -32.62
CA GLN A 9 -3.12 -6.65 -33.67
C GLN A 9 -3.77 -5.26 -33.60
N TYR A 10 -3.92 -4.69 -32.40
CA TYR A 10 -4.75 -3.51 -32.16
C TYR A 10 -4.03 -2.38 -31.43
N CYS A 11 -2.72 -2.49 -31.17
CA CYS A 11 -1.95 -1.42 -30.55
C CYS A 11 -1.88 -0.20 -31.48
N SER A 12 -2.52 0.90 -31.06
CA SER A 12 -2.51 2.18 -31.75
C SER A 12 -1.27 3.01 -31.38
N SER A 13 -0.75 2.85 -30.16
CA SER A 13 0.50 3.49 -29.75
C SER A 13 1.27 2.68 -28.70
N THR A 14 2.61 2.76 -28.77
CA THR A 14 3.51 2.20 -27.77
C THR A 14 4.39 3.30 -27.22
N GLU A 15 4.39 3.47 -25.90
CA GLU A 15 5.24 4.41 -25.21
C GLU A 15 6.18 3.68 -24.24
N LYS A 16 7.50 3.85 -24.43
CA LYS A 16 8.50 3.39 -23.48
C LYS A 16 8.81 4.51 -22.51
N LYS A 17 8.46 4.33 -21.23
CA LYS A 17 8.85 5.25 -20.16
C LYS A 17 10.19 4.79 -19.56
N GLY A 18 10.89 5.70 -18.89
CA GLY A 18 12.03 5.33 -18.05
C GLY A 18 11.65 4.25 -17.01
N ASN A 19 12.65 3.54 -16.47
CA ASN A 19 12.47 2.49 -15.46
C ASN A 19 11.80 1.20 -15.95
N GLY A 20 11.87 0.90 -17.25
CA GLY A 20 11.46 -0.41 -17.79
C GLY A 20 9.95 -0.61 -17.99
N ILE A 21 9.18 0.48 -18.00
CA ILE A 21 7.73 0.45 -18.25
C ILE A 21 7.46 0.65 -19.74
N THR A 22 6.63 -0.24 -20.30
CA THR A 22 6.05 -0.07 -21.64
C THR A 22 4.54 0.10 -21.50
N ILE A 23 3.99 1.16 -22.09
CA ILE A 23 2.56 1.42 -22.16
C ILE A 23 2.10 1.14 -23.59
N TYR A 24 1.05 0.34 -23.72
CA TYR A 24 0.38 0.07 -24.98
C TYR A 24 -1.04 0.65 -24.92
N THR A 25 -1.38 1.49 -25.89
CA THR A 25 -2.76 1.92 -26.12
C THR A 25 -3.35 1.04 -27.20
N ILE A 26 -4.52 0.46 -26.94
CA ILE A 26 -5.16 -0.51 -27.82
C ILE A 26 -6.53 0.01 -28.22
N ASP A 27 -6.72 0.23 -29.52
CA ASP A 27 -7.98 0.65 -30.12
C ASP A 27 -8.77 -0.62 -30.50
N ALA A 28 -9.39 -1.24 -29.51
CA ALA A 28 -10.11 -2.49 -29.71
C ALA A 28 -11.47 -2.23 -30.39
N PRO A 29 -11.86 -3.01 -31.41
CA PRO A 29 -13.11 -2.80 -32.15
C PRO A 29 -14.37 -3.20 -31.37
N GLU A 30 -14.25 -3.93 -30.26
CA GLU A 30 -15.35 -4.37 -29.39
C GLU A 30 -14.93 -4.29 -27.90
N SER A 31 -15.92 -4.20 -26.99
CA SER A 31 -15.67 -4.19 -25.54
C SER A 31 -14.99 -5.48 -25.09
N ILE A 32 -13.78 -5.36 -24.54
CA ILE A 32 -13.01 -6.51 -24.06
C ILE A 32 -13.63 -6.97 -22.73
N GLU A 33 -14.43 -8.04 -22.76
CA GLU A 33 -15.12 -8.52 -21.56
C GLU A 33 -14.16 -9.05 -20.49
N THR A 34 -13.07 -9.73 -20.87
CA THR A 34 -11.94 -10.14 -20.01
C THR A 34 -10.91 -10.90 -20.86
N PRO A 35 -9.59 -10.68 -20.70
CA PRO A 35 -8.60 -11.59 -21.24
C PRO A 35 -8.49 -12.82 -20.31
N GLU A 36 -8.70 -14.05 -20.83
CA GLU A 36 -8.77 -15.37 -20.14
C GLU A 36 -7.69 -15.72 -19.08
N LEU A 37 -6.67 -14.89 -18.88
CA LEU A 37 -5.50 -15.14 -18.01
C LEU A 37 -5.25 -14.00 -17.01
N PHE A 38 -6.29 -13.23 -16.72
CA PHE A 38 -6.21 -12.11 -15.80
C PHE A 38 -7.24 -12.26 -14.68
N SER A 39 -6.77 -12.11 -13.44
CA SER A 39 -7.63 -11.96 -12.28
C SER A 39 -8.12 -10.52 -12.23
N TYR A 40 -9.43 -10.33 -12.09
CA TYR A 40 -10.00 -9.01 -11.82
C TYR A 40 -9.57 -8.58 -10.43
N LEU A 41 -8.97 -7.40 -10.31
CA LEU A 41 -8.55 -6.87 -9.02
C LEU A 41 -9.70 -6.06 -8.41
N ASP A 42 -10.69 -6.77 -7.87
CA ASP A 42 -11.89 -6.21 -7.23
C ASP A 42 -11.56 -5.10 -6.21
N TYR A 43 -10.49 -5.27 -5.43
CA TYR A 43 -10.09 -4.31 -4.38
C TYR A 43 -9.51 -2.99 -4.93
N LEU A 44 -9.05 -2.96 -6.19
CA LEU A 44 -8.61 -1.75 -6.89
C LEU A 44 -9.73 -1.11 -7.72
N SER A 45 -10.74 -1.88 -8.11
CA SER A 45 -11.81 -1.47 -9.03
C SER A 45 -13.07 -0.97 -8.33
N MET A 46 -12.91 -0.29 -7.19
CA MET A 46 -14.06 0.29 -6.46
C MET A 46 -14.59 1.59 -7.07
N GLU A 47 -14.01 2.04 -8.19
CA GLU A 47 -14.55 3.09 -9.05
C GLU A 47 -15.38 2.42 -10.17
N PRO A 48 -16.68 2.72 -10.32
CA PRO A 48 -17.59 2.04 -11.26
C PRO A 48 -17.17 2.05 -12.74
N PHE A 49 -16.20 2.89 -13.11
CA PHE A 49 -15.79 3.15 -14.48
C PHE A 49 -14.43 2.57 -14.86
N ARG A 50 -13.66 2.02 -13.91
CA ARG A 50 -12.29 1.55 -14.17
C ARG A 50 -12.14 0.08 -13.83
N LYS A 51 -12.18 -0.77 -14.86
CA LYS A 51 -11.86 -2.20 -14.75
C LYS A 51 -10.34 -2.38 -14.74
N ILE A 52 -9.82 -3.13 -13.76
CA ILE A 52 -8.39 -3.41 -13.62
C ILE A 52 -8.18 -4.92 -13.62
N TRP A 53 -7.29 -5.37 -14.50
CA TRP A 53 -6.96 -6.77 -14.70
C TRP A 53 -5.47 -6.97 -14.50
N ALA A 54 -5.06 -8.00 -13.75
CA ALA A 54 -3.65 -8.37 -13.59
C ALA A 54 -3.37 -9.79 -14.08
N SER A 55 -2.21 -9.99 -14.72
CA SER A 55 -1.75 -11.32 -15.14
C SER A 55 -0.49 -11.74 -14.40
N ASP A 56 -0.64 -12.78 -13.58
CA ASP A 56 0.42 -13.38 -12.77
C ASP A 56 1.57 -13.91 -13.63
N ALA A 57 1.25 -14.49 -14.79
CA ALA A 57 2.24 -15.11 -15.67
C ALA A 57 3.08 -14.11 -16.47
N TYR A 58 2.53 -12.94 -16.80
CA TYR A 58 3.16 -12.00 -17.75
C TYR A 58 3.60 -10.68 -17.11
N ARG A 59 3.35 -10.51 -15.82
CA ARG A 59 3.60 -9.27 -15.10
C ARG A 59 3.01 -8.03 -15.81
N MET A 60 1.76 -8.12 -16.26
CA MET A 60 1.05 -7.03 -16.94
C MET A 60 -0.19 -6.60 -16.18
N ILE A 61 -0.54 -5.32 -16.32
CA ILE A 61 -1.83 -4.77 -15.90
C ILE A 61 -2.53 -4.17 -17.10
N ALA A 62 -3.82 -4.43 -17.21
CA ALA A 62 -4.68 -3.77 -18.18
C ALA A 62 -5.73 -2.94 -17.44
N THR A 63 -6.04 -1.76 -17.98
CA THR A 63 -7.13 -0.93 -17.50
C THR A 63 -7.78 -0.16 -18.65
N GLU A 64 -9.06 0.15 -18.52
CA GLU A 64 -9.80 0.92 -19.51
C GLU A 64 -9.78 2.41 -19.14
N ILE A 65 -9.36 3.26 -20.09
CA ILE A 65 -9.29 4.72 -19.95
C ILE A 65 -9.92 5.33 -21.21
N ASP A 66 -10.97 6.13 -21.06
CA ASP A 66 -11.68 6.81 -22.17
C ASP A 66 -12.10 5.86 -23.32
N GLY A 67 -12.52 4.62 -22.97
CA GLY A 67 -12.92 3.60 -23.94
C GLY A 67 -11.76 2.89 -24.65
N ASN A 68 -10.51 3.20 -24.28
CA ASN A 68 -9.33 2.53 -24.81
C ASN A 68 -8.71 1.60 -23.76
N LEU A 69 -8.29 0.41 -24.20
CA LEU A 69 -7.59 -0.51 -23.32
C LEU A 69 -6.12 -0.08 -23.23
N THR A 70 -5.69 0.30 -22.04
CA THR A 70 -4.30 0.63 -21.72
C THR A 70 -3.64 -0.55 -21.03
N VAL A 71 -2.55 -1.05 -21.60
CA VAL A 71 -1.79 -2.17 -21.04
C VAL A 71 -0.42 -1.69 -20.60
N TYR A 72 -0.08 -1.99 -19.36
CA TYR A 72 1.21 -1.72 -18.79
C TYR A 72 2.02 -3.00 -18.66
N GLU A 73 3.21 -3.01 -19.24
CA GLU A 73 4.23 -4.01 -18.99
C GLU A 73 4.99 -3.61 -17.72
N HIS A 74 5.01 -4.51 -16.72
CA HIS A 74 5.54 -4.33 -15.35
C HIS A 74 4.49 -3.96 -14.27
N VAL A 75 3.74 -4.97 -13.78
CA VAL A 75 2.61 -4.88 -12.81
C VAL A 75 2.78 -3.84 -11.72
N ARG A 76 3.92 -3.87 -11.02
CA ARG A 76 4.08 -3.03 -9.83
C ARG A 76 4.15 -1.55 -10.17
N MET A 77 4.97 -1.16 -11.14
CA MET A 77 5.08 0.26 -11.53
C MET A 77 3.86 0.77 -12.29
N ALA A 78 3.18 -0.12 -13.02
CA ALA A 78 1.88 0.13 -13.61
C ALA A 78 0.83 0.46 -12.54
N ASN A 79 0.74 -0.38 -11.50
CA ASN A 79 -0.13 -0.16 -10.35
C ASN A 79 0.12 1.21 -9.72
N TYR A 80 1.38 1.58 -9.48
CA TYR A 80 1.67 2.87 -8.84
C TYR A 80 1.30 4.06 -9.71
N ARG A 81 1.48 3.97 -11.04
CA ARG A 81 1.10 5.07 -11.93
C ARG A 81 -0.42 5.19 -12.09
N ILE A 82 -1.12 4.06 -12.17
CA ILE A 82 -2.58 4.01 -12.18
C ILE A 82 -3.11 4.58 -10.87
N GLN A 83 -2.60 4.11 -9.72
CA GLN A 83 -2.93 4.61 -8.41
C GLN A 83 -2.66 6.12 -8.33
N LEU A 84 -1.47 6.62 -8.65
CA LEU A 84 -1.14 8.06 -8.65
C LEU A 84 -2.11 8.89 -9.51
N ASN A 85 -2.51 8.39 -10.68
CA ASN A 85 -3.52 9.03 -11.53
C ASN A 85 -4.93 8.97 -10.91
N ASP A 86 -5.30 7.87 -10.25
CA ASP A 86 -6.54 7.77 -9.47
C ASP A 86 -6.53 8.79 -8.31
N LEU A 87 -5.37 9.01 -7.67
CA LEU A 87 -5.20 10.01 -6.63
C LEU A 87 -5.43 11.44 -7.19
N GLN A 88 -4.93 11.70 -8.40
CA GLN A 88 -5.13 12.97 -9.12
C GLN A 88 -6.61 13.24 -9.43
N GLU A 89 -7.31 12.23 -9.92
CA GLU A 89 -8.70 12.33 -10.34
C GLU A 89 -9.66 12.47 -9.15
N LYS A 90 -9.46 11.67 -8.09
CA LYS A 90 -10.34 11.60 -6.92
C LYS A 90 -10.31 12.85 -6.05
N TYR A 91 -9.15 13.48 -5.90
CA TYR A 91 -8.99 14.59 -4.95
C TYR A 91 -9.39 15.94 -5.51
N GLU A 92 -9.86 16.00 -6.77
CA GLU A 92 -9.94 17.25 -7.53
C GLU A 92 -8.74 18.14 -7.18
N VAL A 93 -7.50 17.62 -7.31
CA VAL A 93 -6.33 18.35 -6.80
C VAL A 93 -6.20 19.64 -7.62
N HIS A 94 -6.86 20.70 -7.17
CA HIS A 94 -7.09 21.94 -7.91
C HIS A 94 -5.83 22.79 -8.00
N LYS A 95 -4.68 22.26 -7.53
CA LYS A 95 -3.38 22.93 -7.51
C LYS A 95 -2.28 21.94 -7.89
N GLU A 96 -1.55 22.26 -8.96
CA GLU A 96 -0.33 21.54 -9.38
C GLU A 96 0.68 21.34 -8.24
N ALA A 97 0.66 22.21 -7.22
CA ALA A 97 1.53 22.15 -6.05
C ALA A 97 1.33 20.88 -5.20
N ASP A 98 0.09 20.48 -4.93
CA ASP A 98 -0.23 19.35 -4.06
C ASP A 98 0.18 18.01 -4.71
N LEU A 99 0.02 17.92 -6.05
CA LEU A 99 0.53 16.78 -6.84
C LEU A 99 2.04 16.73 -6.89
N THR A 100 2.68 17.89 -6.93
CA THR A 100 4.14 17.99 -6.91
C THR A 100 4.68 17.51 -5.56
N GLU A 101 4.02 17.86 -4.46
CA GLU A 101 4.43 17.45 -3.11
C GLU A 101 4.23 15.94 -2.89
N LEU A 102 3.10 15.37 -3.31
CA LEU A 102 2.84 13.93 -3.26
C LEU A 102 3.86 13.15 -4.12
N ALA A 103 4.13 13.62 -5.34
CA ALA A 103 5.10 12.99 -6.23
C ALA A 103 6.54 13.09 -5.69
N ASP A 104 6.90 14.20 -5.04
CA ASP A 104 8.19 14.37 -4.38
C ASP A 104 8.31 13.47 -3.14
N ALA A 105 7.28 13.36 -2.31
CA ALA A 105 7.25 12.43 -1.16
C ALA A 105 7.43 10.97 -1.61
N PHE A 106 6.74 10.58 -2.68
CA PHE A 106 6.89 9.28 -3.30
C PHE A 106 8.33 9.06 -3.81
N ALA A 107 8.87 10.02 -4.58
CA ALA A 107 10.24 9.92 -5.08
C ALA A 107 11.28 9.88 -3.95
N PHE A 108 11.02 10.59 -2.86
CA PHE A 108 11.86 10.60 -1.67
C PHE A 108 11.84 9.25 -0.95
N ALA A 109 10.66 8.66 -0.69
CA ALA A 109 10.56 7.32 -0.13
C ALA A 109 11.35 6.31 -1.00
N VAL A 110 11.12 6.31 -2.31
CA VAL A 110 11.88 5.46 -3.25
C VAL A 110 13.39 5.67 -3.15
N GLY A 111 13.81 6.93 -3.11
CA GLY A 111 15.22 7.29 -2.99
C GLY A 111 15.84 6.79 -1.70
N ALA A 112 15.13 6.90 -0.58
CA ALA A 112 15.60 6.48 0.73
C ALA A 112 15.77 4.96 0.81
N HIS A 113 14.83 4.19 0.25
CA HIS A 113 14.88 2.72 0.27
C HIS A 113 15.73 2.08 -0.83
N ASN A 114 16.25 2.86 -1.79
CA ASN A 114 17.08 2.35 -2.89
C ASN A 114 18.46 1.80 -2.46
N ASN A 115 18.89 2.06 -1.23
CA ASN A 115 20.13 1.48 -0.69
C ASN A 115 19.94 0.06 -0.11
N ASP A 116 18.70 -0.39 0.07
CA ASP A 116 18.37 -1.73 0.57
C ASP A 116 17.44 -2.48 -0.39
N MET A 117 18.01 -3.23 -1.33
CA MET A 117 17.27 -4.30 -1.99
C MET A 117 16.88 -5.37 -0.94
N ARG A 118 15.65 -5.31 -0.40
CA ARG A 118 15.13 -6.37 0.49
C ARG A 118 15.19 -7.73 -0.23
N LYS A 119 15.50 -8.76 0.56
CA LYS A 119 15.71 -10.18 0.19
C LYS A 119 14.53 -10.89 -0.50
N SER A 120 13.41 -10.21 -0.78
CA SER A 120 12.17 -10.81 -1.32
C SER A 120 11.89 -10.51 -2.80
N GLY A 121 12.75 -9.75 -3.51
CA GLY A 121 12.56 -9.49 -4.95
C GLY A 121 11.34 -8.62 -5.28
N THR A 122 10.80 -7.92 -4.27
CA THR A 122 9.69 -6.98 -4.38
C THR A 122 10.17 -5.55 -4.22
N LEU A 123 9.77 -4.66 -5.13
CA LEU A 123 10.01 -3.22 -5.01
C LEU A 123 9.35 -2.74 -3.72
N TYR A 124 10.16 -2.20 -2.80
CA TYR A 124 9.76 -1.69 -1.48
C TYR A 124 8.52 -0.78 -1.51
N ILE A 125 8.33 -0.09 -2.63
CA ILE A 125 7.33 0.95 -2.85
C ILE A 125 5.86 0.48 -2.88
N SER A 126 5.58 -0.84 -2.90
CA SER A 126 4.18 -1.34 -2.91
C SER A 126 3.40 -0.91 -1.70
N HIS A 127 3.96 -1.17 -0.54
CA HIS A 127 3.26 -0.99 0.72
C HIS A 127 2.96 0.48 1.01
N PRO A 128 3.93 1.42 0.95
CA PRO A 128 3.63 2.84 1.17
C PRO A 128 2.57 3.40 0.20
N MET A 129 2.52 2.90 -1.03
CA MET A 129 1.50 3.30 -2.01
C MET A 129 0.11 2.78 -1.68
N ASP A 130 0.00 1.54 -1.21
CA ASP A 130 -1.28 0.98 -0.80
C ASP A 130 -1.80 1.68 0.46
N VAL A 131 -0.91 2.01 1.41
CA VAL A 131 -1.25 2.84 2.58
C VAL A 131 -1.78 4.20 2.16
N ALA A 132 -1.06 4.91 1.28
CA ALA A 132 -1.49 6.20 0.75
C ALA A 132 -2.87 6.09 0.05
N SER A 133 -3.07 5.06 -0.77
CA SER A 133 -4.35 4.79 -1.47
C SER A 133 -5.51 4.57 -0.50
N ILE A 134 -5.29 3.84 0.60
CA ILE A 134 -6.31 3.62 1.64
C ILE A 134 -6.68 4.94 2.32
N LEU A 135 -5.68 5.73 2.73
CA LEU A 135 -5.91 7.04 3.34
C LEU A 135 -6.68 7.98 2.42
N LEU A 136 -6.37 7.89 1.13
CA LEU A 136 -7.03 8.67 0.11
C LEU A 136 -8.50 8.25 -0.08
N LYS A 137 -8.81 6.96 0.08
CA LYS A 137 -10.19 6.45 0.07
C LYS A 137 -10.99 6.90 1.30
N GLU A 138 -10.33 7.23 2.39
CA GLU A 138 -10.93 7.75 3.62
C GLU A 138 -11.04 9.29 3.65
N ASN A 139 -10.72 9.97 2.54
CA ASN A 139 -10.70 11.44 2.46
C ASN A 139 -9.75 12.08 3.49
N ALA A 140 -8.62 11.42 3.77
CA ALA A 140 -7.57 11.97 4.62
C ALA A 140 -6.97 13.27 4.03
N SER A 141 -6.39 14.11 4.89
CA SER A 141 -5.65 15.30 4.45
C SER A 141 -4.39 14.91 3.68
N LEU A 142 -3.88 15.84 2.86
CA LEU A 142 -2.66 15.62 2.09
C LEU A 142 -1.47 15.27 2.99
N GLU A 143 -1.34 15.94 4.14
CA GLU A 143 -0.27 15.70 5.12
C GLU A 143 -0.32 14.28 5.66
N LEU A 144 -1.51 13.74 5.94
CA LEU A 144 -1.65 12.38 6.44
C LEU A 144 -1.33 11.35 5.35
N VAL A 145 -1.66 11.64 4.10
CA VAL A 145 -1.33 10.80 2.95
C VAL A 145 0.18 10.80 2.69
N ILE A 146 0.83 11.96 2.74
CA ILE A 146 2.28 12.08 2.66
C ILE A 146 2.92 11.29 3.82
N ALA A 147 2.40 11.40 5.04
CA ALA A 147 2.87 10.59 6.15
C ALA A 147 2.71 9.09 5.87
N GLY A 148 1.63 8.66 5.23
CA GLY A 148 1.46 7.29 4.74
C GLY A 148 2.52 6.83 3.74
N LEU A 149 2.95 7.70 2.81
CA LEU A 149 4.05 7.40 1.89
C LEU A 149 5.41 7.29 2.59
N LEU A 150 5.56 7.97 3.73
CA LEU A 150 6.83 8.12 4.45
C LEU A 150 6.92 7.29 5.74
N HIS A 151 5.87 6.59 6.15
CA HIS A 151 5.75 6.03 7.49
C HIS A 151 6.90 5.08 7.86
N ASP A 152 7.35 4.27 6.91
CA ASP A 152 8.46 3.34 7.13
C ASP A 152 9.85 3.95 6.82
N VAL A 153 9.92 5.17 6.27
CA VAL A 153 11.21 5.79 5.86
C VAL A 153 12.14 5.96 7.06
N VAL A 154 11.62 6.41 8.20
CA VAL A 154 12.41 6.59 9.43
C VAL A 154 12.74 5.25 10.09
N GLU A 155 11.88 4.24 9.92
CA GLU A 155 12.13 2.91 10.48
C GLU A 155 13.19 2.13 9.71
N ASP A 156 13.17 2.21 8.38
CA ASP A 156 13.91 1.32 7.49
C ASP A 156 15.14 1.97 6.83
N THR A 157 15.41 3.25 7.07
CA THR A 157 16.52 3.97 6.44
C THR A 157 17.25 4.88 7.44
N ASP A 158 18.37 5.46 7.00
CA ASP A 158 19.14 6.43 7.79
C ASP A 158 18.50 7.84 7.82
N VAL A 159 17.29 8.01 7.28
CA VAL A 159 16.57 9.29 7.28
C VAL A 159 16.01 9.57 8.67
N ASP A 160 16.35 10.74 9.23
CA ASP A 160 15.79 11.18 10.50
C ASP A 160 14.47 11.95 10.34
N ILE A 161 13.72 12.04 11.45
CA ILE A 161 12.45 12.75 11.50
C ILE A 161 12.61 14.27 11.24
N GLU A 162 13.78 14.83 11.55
CA GLU A 162 14.10 16.23 11.30
C GLU A 162 14.15 16.54 9.80
N THR A 163 14.65 15.60 8.98
CA THR A 163 14.66 15.69 7.53
C THR A 163 13.23 15.71 6.98
N ILE A 164 12.35 14.85 7.49
CA ILE A 164 10.93 14.87 7.12
C ILE A 164 10.29 16.21 7.50
N SER A 165 10.56 16.71 8.71
CA SER A 165 10.03 18.00 9.18
C SER A 165 10.46 19.18 8.31
N LYS A 166 11.73 19.20 7.88
CA LYS A 166 12.27 20.24 6.99
C LYS A 166 11.67 20.20 5.59
N LYS A 167 11.34 19.01 5.09
CA LYS A 167 10.92 18.81 3.69
C LYS A 167 9.40 18.88 3.50
N TYR A 168 8.64 18.29 4.42
CA TYR A 168 7.18 18.12 4.32
C TYR A 168 6.42 18.80 5.46
N GLY A 169 7.14 19.54 6.31
CA GLY A 169 6.56 20.29 7.42
C GLY A 169 6.39 19.46 8.69
N ARG A 170 6.13 20.18 9.79
CA ARG A 170 6.07 19.60 11.12
C ARG A 170 4.93 18.61 11.30
N GLN A 171 3.77 18.87 10.71
CA GLN A 171 2.60 18.00 10.87
C GLN A 171 2.84 16.61 10.28
N VAL A 172 3.44 16.52 9.08
CA VAL A 172 3.83 15.23 8.47
C VAL A 172 4.84 14.49 9.35
N ALA A 173 5.83 15.20 9.87
CA ALA A 173 6.82 14.62 10.79
C ALA A 173 6.17 14.11 12.08
N ASP A 174 5.24 14.85 12.68
CA ASP A 174 4.52 14.42 13.88
C ASP A 174 3.71 13.15 13.60
N TYR A 175 3.08 13.03 12.42
CA TYR A 175 2.36 11.82 11.99
C TYR A 175 3.29 10.62 11.79
N VAL A 176 4.39 10.78 11.05
CA VAL A 176 5.37 9.70 10.82
C VAL A 176 5.95 9.22 12.14
N ASN A 177 6.35 10.15 13.02
CA ASN A 177 6.93 9.83 14.32
C ASN A 177 5.96 9.04 15.21
N ALA A 178 4.67 9.40 15.19
CA ALA A 178 3.65 8.74 16.00
C ALA A 178 3.37 7.28 15.60
N VAL A 179 3.74 6.88 14.38
CA VAL A 179 3.62 5.49 13.90
C VAL A 179 4.96 4.76 13.79
N THR A 180 6.06 5.43 14.13
CA THR A 180 7.41 4.86 14.14
C THR A 180 7.67 4.09 15.45
N GLU A 181 8.06 2.82 15.38
CA GLU A 181 8.45 2.02 16.54
C GLU A 181 9.78 2.50 17.15
N PRO A 182 9.88 2.61 18.50
CA PRO A 182 11.11 3.04 19.18
C PRO A 182 12.32 2.18 18.82
N GLU A 183 13.46 2.82 18.55
CA GLU A 183 14.70 2.15 18.14
C GLU A 183 15.17 1.12 19.18
N GLU A 184 15.00 1.42 20.47
CA GLU A 184 15.39 0.55 21.57
C GLU A 184 14.60 -0.77 21.59
N LEU A 185 13.35 -0.75 21.10
CA LEU A 185 12.53 -1.95 20.97
C LEU A 185 12.85 -2.71 19.68
N ARG A 186 13.32 -2.03 18.63
CA ARG A 186 13.76 -2.62 17.35
C ARG A 186 15.12 -3.33 17.46
N GLN A 187 16.00 -2.87 18.36
CA GLN A 187 17.34 -3.44 18.60
C GLN A 187 17.47 -4.05 20.01
N PRO A 188 16.85 -5.21 20.28
CA PRO A 188 16.83 -5.77 21.62
C PRO A 188 18.19 -6.29 22.06
N ALA A 189 18.56 -5.98 23.31
CA ALA A 189 19.80 -6.44 23.93
C ALA A 189 19.87 -7.98 24.13
N THR A 190 18.70 -8.64 24.15
CA THR A 190 18.55 -10.07 24.39
C THR A 190 18.03 -10.72 23.11
N GLY A 191 18.82 -11.57 22.45
CA GLY A 191 18.57 -12.10 21.09
C GLY A 191 17.34 -13.00 20.87
N ASP A 192 16.32 -12.96 21.74
CA ASP A 192 15.02 -13.61 21.52
C ASP A 192 14.13 -12.73 20.63
N LYS A 193 14.01 -13.10 19.35
CA LYS A 193 13.27 -12.33 18.35
C LYS A 193 11.75 -12.36 18.54
N ALA A 194 11.20 -13.39 19.18
CA ALA A 194 9.76 -13.52 19.38
C ALA A 194 9.30 -12.65 20.56
N GLN A 195 10.01 -12.71 21.69
CA GLN A 195 9.72 -11.86 22.85
C GLN A 195 9.77 -10.36 22.51
N THR A 196 10.72 -10.00 21.65
CA THR A 196 10.97 -8.61 21.25
C THR A 196 9.96 -8.13 20.21
N TRP A 197 9.47 -9.03 19.34
CA TRP A 197 8.31 -8.76 18.49
C TRP A 197 7.07 -8.45 19.34
N LYS A 198 6.76 -9.29 20.34
CA LYS A 198 5.58 -9.09 21.19
C LYS A 198 5.62 -7.77 21.96
N GLN A 199 6.78 -7.41 22.53
CA GLN A 199 6.96 -6.14 23.23
C GLN A 199 6.74 -4.92 22.32
N ARG A 200 7.26 -4.96 21.08
CA ARG A 200 6.99 -3.91 20.08
C ARG A 200 5.49 -3.78 19.81
N LYS A 201 4.81 -4.91 19.59
CA LYS A 201 3.37 -4.91 19.30
C LYS A 201 2.51 -4.45 20.48
N GLU A 202 2.85 -4.84 21.70
CA GLU A 202 2.22 -4.32 22.92
C GLU A 202 2.39 -2.81 23.07
N HIS A 203 3.55 -2.27 22.70
CA HIS A 203 3.79 -0.83 22.68
C HIS A 203 2.91 -0.14 21.64
N THR A 204 2.93 -0.61 20.38
CA THR A 204 2.06 -0.07 19.31
C THR A 204 0.59 -0.06 19.71
N ILE A 205 0.07 -1.15 20.29
CA ILE A 205 -1.33 -1.23 20.73
C ILE A 205 -1.66 -0.15 21.76
N LYS A 206 -0.77 0.10 22.73
CA LYS A 206 -0.97 1.11 23.79
C LYS A 206 -0.96 2.53 23.23
N GLU A 207 -0.04 2.83 22.32
CA GLU A 207 0.02 4.14 21.67
C GLU A 207 -1.25 4.38 20.84
N ILE A 208 -1.62 3.42 19.98
CA ILE A 208 -2.80 3.54 19.10
C ILE A 208 -4.11 3.62 19.88
N MET A 209 -4.22 2.95 21.03
CA MET A 209 -5.42 3.04 21.87
C MET A 209 -5.71 4.48 22.29
N ASN A 210 -4.68 5.27 22.57
CA ASN A 210 -4.78 6.66 23.06
C ASN A 210 -4.52 7.73 21.98
N ALA A 211 -4.19 7.31 20.75
CA ALA A 211 -3.82 8.21 19.68
C ALA A 211 -5.01 9.01 19.12
N ASP A 212 -4.70 10.13 18.48
CA ASP A 212 -5.66 10.93 17.73
C ASP A 212 -6.19 10.16 16.50
N ARG A 213 -7.31 10.64 15.97
CA ARG A 213 -8.06 9.94 14.92
C ARG A 213 -7.21 9.72 13.66
N GLU A 214 -6.40 10.71 13.28
CA GLU A 214 -5.52 10.67 12.12
C GLU A 214 -4.43 9.59 12.28
N ILE A 215 -3.85 9.46 13.48
CA ILE A 215 -2.85 8.42 13.78
C ILE A 215 -3.48 7.03 13.77
N LYS A 216 -4.68 6.89 14.34
CA LYS A 216 -5.45 5.64 14.25
C LYS A 216 -5.74 5.28 12.79
N LEU A 217 -6.11 6.26 11.96
CA LEU A 217 -6.39 6.05 10.53
C LEU A 217 -5.14 5.62 9.75
N LEU A 218 -4.00 6.28 9.98
CA LEU A 218 -2.70 5.92 9.40
C LEU A 218 -2.28 4.51 9.80
N SER A 219 -2.38 4.18 11.09
CA SER A 219 -2.07 2.83 11.57
C SER A 219 -3.00 1.77 10.98
N CYS A 220 -4.30 2.08 10.87
CA CYS A 220 -5.28 1.20 10.24
C CYS A 220 -4.97 0.94 8.76
N ALA A 221 -4.58 1.98 8.02
CA ALA A 221 -4.20 1.87 6.62
C ALA A 221 -2.97 0.98 6.43
N ASP A 222 -1.95 1.16 7.27
CA ASP A 222 -0.78 0.30 7.32
C ASP A 222 -1.14 -1.17 7.64
N LYS A 223 -1.96 -1.43 8.67
CA LYS A 223 -2.37 -2.82 8.99
C LYS A 223 -3.22 -3.44 7.89
N LEU A 224 -4.07 -2.65 7.24
CA LEU A 224 -4.91 -3.12 6.13
C LEU A 224 -4.06 -3.48 4.89
N ALA A 225 -3.05 -2.66 4.56
CA ALA A 225 -2.12 -2.99 3.48
C ALA A 225 -1.35 -4.29 3.80
N ASN A 226 -0.79 -4.38 5.01
CA ASN A 226 -0.07 -5.57 5.46
C ASN A 226 -0.93 -6.84 5.40
N ILE A 227 -2.15 -6.81 5.95
CA ILE A 227 -2.96 -8.04 5.99
C ILE A 227 -3.44 -8.50 4.62
N ARG A 228 -3.67 -7.58 3.68
CA ARG A 228 -3.98 -7.92 2.28
C ARG A 228 -2.81 -8.63 1.60
N ASP A 229 -1.59 -8.20 1.89
CA ASP A 229 -0.38 -8.88 1.45
C ASP A 229 -0.26 -10.27 2.10
N LEU A 230 -0.49 -10.40 3.41
CA LEU A 230 -0.47 -11.70 4.11
C LEU A 230 -1.47 -12.71 3.52
N ILE A 231 -2.71 -12.27 3.24
CA ILE A 231 -3.74 -13.11 2.61
C ILE A 231 -3.29 -13.58 1.23
N SER A 232 -2.71 -12.67 0.45
CA SER A 232 -2.24 -12.98 -0.91
C SER A 232 -1.08 -13.99 -0.87
N GLU A 233 -0.11 -13.80 0.02
CA GLU A 233 1.02 -14.72 0.20
C GLU A 233 0.57 -16.10 0.71
N LEU A 234 -0.35 -16.15 1.68
CA LEU A 234 -0.93 -17.40 2.17
C LEU A 234 -1.65 -18.17 1.06
N LYS A 235 -2.40 -17.49 0.18
CA LYS A 235 -3.06 -18.12 -0.97
C LYS A 235 -2.07 -18.71 -1.97
N MET A 236 -0.90 -18.10 -2.12
CA MET A 236 0.14 -18.56 -3.04
C MET A 236 0.97 -19.71 -2.48
N GLU A 237 1.26 -19.70 -1.18
CA GLU A 237 2.23 -20.61 -0.56
C GLU A 237 1.62 -21.70 0.33
N GLY A 238 0.35 -21.55 0.72
CA GLY A 238 -0.33 -22.44 1.66
C GLY A 238 0.22 -22.35 3.08
N GLU A 239 -0.11 -23.33 3.94
CA GLU A 239 0.19 -23.30 5.38
C GLU A 239 1.68 -23.15 5.74
N GLY A 240 2.61 -23.52 4.84
CA GLY A 240 4.05 -23.33 5.04
C GLY A 240 4.50 -21.86 5.06
N PHE A 241 3.59 -20.93 4.73
CA PHE A 241 3.79 -19.50 4.85
C PHE A 241 4.17 -19.05 6.27
N TRP A 242 3.52 -19.62 7.29
CA TRP A 242 3.67 -19.20 8.68
C TRP A 242 5.08 -19.49 9.23
N ASP A 243 5.80 -20.46 8.66
CA ASP A 243 7.16 -20.82 9.06
C ASP A 243 8.19 -19.70 8.79
N LYS A 244 7.81 -18.67 8.01
CA LYS A 244 8.67 -17.52 7.69
C LYS A 244 8.66 -16.42 8.75
N PHE A 245 7.69 -16.44 9.66
CA PHE A 245 7.50 -15.38 10.66
C PHE A 245 8.32 -15.66 11.91
N ASN A 246 8.81 -14.58 12.55
CA ASN A 246 9.47 -14.68 13.86
C ASN A 246 8.49 -14.99 14.99
N ALA A 247 7.19 -14.71 14.78
CA ALA A 247 6.11 -14.95 15.74
C ALA A 247 5.08 -15.91 15.12
N PRO A 248 4.54 -16.88 15.89
CA PRO A 248 3.62 -17.90 15.39
C PRO A 248 2.26 -17.29 15.01
N LYS A 249 1.44 -18.05 14.26
CA LYS A 249 0.13 -17.60 13.76
C LYS A 249 -0.75 -17.05 14.87
N GLU A 250 -0.77 -17.67 16.04
CA GLU A 250 -1.58 -17.26 17.19
C GLU A 250 -1.16 -15.89 17.74
N GLU A 251 0.12 -15.56 17.66
CA GLU A 251 0.62 -14.23 18.06
C GLU A 251 0.29 -13.17 17.00
N GLN A 252 0.34 -13.52 15.71
CA GLN A 252 -0.12 -12.64 14.64
C GLN A 252 -1.62 -12.35 14.78
N GLU A 253 -2.44 -13.38 15.03
CA GLU A 253 -3.87 -13.27 15.27
C GLU A 253 -4.18 -12.36 16.47
N TRP A 254 -3.52 -12.61 17.61
CA TRP A 254 -3.66 -11.78 18.80
C TRP A 254 -3.38 -10.30 18.49
N TYR A 255 -2.32 -10.02 17.73
CA TYR A 255 -1.94 -8.65 17.41
C TYR A 255 -3.00 -7.95 16.56
N TYR A 256 -3.49 -8.59 15.49
CA TYR A 256 -4.51 -7.99 14.62
C TYR A 256 -5.84 -7.77 15.36
N HIS A 257 -6.28 -8.70 16.20
CA HIS A 257 -7.48 -8.50 17.03
C HIS A 257 -7.30 -7.37 18.06
N SER A 258 -6.13 -7.28 18.69
CA SER A 258 -5.83 -6.20 19.64
C SER A 258 -5.77 -4.84 18.95
N MET A 259 -5.26 -4.78 17.71
CA MET A 259 -5.29 -3.58 16.89
C MET A 259 -6.72 -3.15 16.55
N LEU A 260 -7.61 -4.07 16.16
CA LEU A 260 -9.02 -3.76 15.93
C LEU A 260 -9.67 -3.14 17.18
N GLU A 261 -9.42 -3.71 18.36
CA GLU A 261 -9.92 -3.15 19.62
C GLU A 261 -9.35 -1.74 19.88
N ALA A 262 -8.05 -1.54 19.71
CA ALA A 262 -7.39 -0.26 19.92
C ALA A 262 -7.91 0.83 18.96
N LEU A 263 -8.18 0.48 17.71
CA LEU A 263 -8.72 1.38 16.68
C LEU A 263 -10.19 1.74 16.93
N ALA A 264 -10.96 0.85 17.54
CA ALA A 264 -12.38 1.04 17.87
C ALA A 264 -12.64 1.64 19.26
N THR A 265 -11.59 1.86 20.06
CA THR A 265 -11.70 2.37 21.43
C THR A 265 -11.44 3.87 21.53
N GLY A 266 -12.17 4.53 22.43
CA GLY A 266 -11.98 5.94 22.80
C GLY A 266 -12.79 6.93 21.97
N PRO A 267 -12.75 8.23 22.33
CA PRO A 267 -13.52 9.27 21.65
C PRO A 267 -13.06 9.54 20.22
N GLN A 268 -11.81 9.19 19.89
CA GLN A 268 -11.21 9.34 18.55
C GLN A 268 -11.22 8.03 17.74
N ASN A 269 -12.07 7.07 18.10
CA ASN A 269 -12.15 5.80 17.39
C ASN A 269 -12.52 5.99 15.91
N ILE A 270 -12.17 4.99 15.09
CA ILE A 270 -12.37 5.01 13.64
C ILE A 270 -13.28 3.86 13.15
N ALA A 271 -14.08 3.28 14.04
CA ALA A 271 -14.86 2.07 13.74
C ALA A 271 -15.89 2.28 12.59
N GLU A 272 -16.27 3.53 12.34
CA GLU A 272 -17.17 3.95 11.27
C GLU A 272 -16.50 4.04 9.88
N THR A 273 -15.17 4.11 9.85
CA THR A 273 -14.41 4.24 8.60
C THR A 273 -14.55 3.00 7.74
N ARG A 274 -14.36 3.17 6.42
CA ARG A 274 -14.35 2.03 5.53
C ARG A 274 -13.07 1.20 5.73
N ALA A 275 -11.92 1.82 5.92
CA ALA A 275 -10.64 1.17 6.19
C ALA A 275 -10.71 0.24 7.42
N TYR A 276 -11.37 0.65 8.50
CA TYR A 276 -11.56 -0.22 9.67
C TYR A 276 -12.42 -1.45 9.35
N ARG A 277 -13.51 -1.28 8.59
CA ARG A 277 -14.37 -2.41 8.19
C ARG A 277 -13.63 -3.37 7.26
N ASP A 278 -12.93 -2.85 6.26
CA ASP A 278 -12.10 -3.64 5.35
C ASP A 278 -11.03 -4.41 6.15
N LEU A 279 -10.37 -3.77 7.12
CA LEU A 279 -9.38 -4.44 8.00
C LEU A 279 -10.03 -5.56 8.79
N LYS A 280 -11.19 -5.30 9.40
CA LYS A 280 -11.92 -6.30 10.18
C LYS A 280 -12.28 -7.52 9.34
N GLU A 281 -12.79 -7.32 8.12
CA GLU A 281 -13.12 -8.40 7.19
C GLU A 281 -11.88 -9.22 6.81
N CYS A 282 -10.75 -8.56 6.53
CA CYS A 282 -9.49 -9.26 6.23
C CYS A 282 -8.95 -10.03 7.44
N VAL A 283 -9.09 -9.53 8.67
CA VAL A 283 -8.71 -10.26 9.89
C VAL A 283 -9.56 -11.51 10.05
N GLU A 284 -10.88 -11.39 9.85
CA GLU A 284 -11.80 -12.53 9.88
C GLU A 284 -11.46 -13.56 8.78
N GLU A 285 -11.11 -13.13 7.55
CA GLU A 285 -10.71 -14.03 6.46
C GLU A 285 -9.38 -14.77 6.76
N LEU A 286 -8.37 -14.06 7.26
CA LEU A 286 -7.03 -14.63 7.43
C LEU A 286 -6.95 -15.65 8.56
N PHE A 287 -7.75 -15.45 9.63
CA PHE A 287 -7.69 -16.25 10.84
C PHE A 287 -8.91 -17.16 11.07
N SER A 288 -9.84 -17.26 10.10
CA SER A 288 -10.96 -18.21 10.14
C SER A 288 -10.57 -19.68 10.06
#